data_AF-A0A1F7U486-F1
#
_entry.id   AF-A0A1F7U486-F1
#
_cell.length_a   1.000
_cell.length_b   1.000
_cell.length_c   1.000
_cell.angle_alpha   90.00
_cell.angle_beta   90.00
_cell.angle_gamma   90.00
#
_symmetry.space_group_name_H-M   'P 1'
#
loop_
_entity.id
_entity.type
_entity.pdbx_description
1 polymer ?
#
loop_
_entity_poly.entity_id
_entity_poly.type
_entity_poly.pdbx_seq_one_letter_code
_entity_poly.pdbx_strand_id
1 'polypeptide(L)'
;MNEIEKMAEDIKAKPSWYKDLKWVFGLVFFFSFGLTQLAYNFVWITEEERAIEVNAALMAASLSRGGLDDTSDIEEVRRMLVQSGEDRFQPIPGVDLFVTKDEIDAVLKSSSPRQARIDFFKNFSRPLYKEGAEGLASLSDDPKLKQQILEGAGPLAVLSYRNHLLARKIFAVLAVVSAISLFFLVFFSRRFGRLSVPGVIILISTLPWFALTALLSFGFAKKVTEAKPISEETESMNVVMNVAANVLADPMKTISGRYLAVTLVGIGLIAMAIFGRATLAIVRKIRRTP
;
A
#
# COMPACT_ATOMS: atom_id res chain seq x y z
N MET A 1 -39.74 1.38 48.00
CA MET A 1 -38.42 0.90 47.51
C MET A 1 -37.47 0.97 48.69
N ASN A 2 -37.04 -0.18 49.20
CA ASN A 2 -36.28 -0.26 50.45
C ASN A 2 -34.85 0.26 50.22
N GLU A 3 -34.18 0.86 51.21
CA GLU A 3 -32.81 1.37 51.05
C GLU A 3 -31.83 0.31 50.53
N ILE A 4 -32.06 -0.96 50.88
CA ILE A 4 -31.31 -2.12 50.40
C ILE A 4 -31.53 -2.38 48.89
N GLU A 5 -32.75 -2.17 48.37
CA GLU A 5 -33.02 -2.27 46.93
C GLU A 5 -32.34 -1.13 46.15
N LYS A 6 -32.33 0.08 46.73
CA LYS A 6 -31.68 1.25 46.14
C LYS A 6 -30.15 1.09 46.11
N MET A 7 -29.55 0.60 47.20
CA MET A 7 -28.12 0.27 47.24
C MET A 7 -27.77 -0.88 46.27
N ALA A 8 -28.62 -1.89 46.14
CA ALA A 8 -28.40 -2.98 45.18
C ALA A 8 -28.55 -2.53 43.71
N GLU A 9 -29.44 -1.58 43.42
CA GLU A 9 -29.54 -0.93 42.11
C GLU A 9 -28.34 -0.04 41.81
N ASP A 10 -27.86 0.76 42.76
CA ASP A 10 -26.66 1.60 42.60
C ASP A 10 -25.40 0.76 42.38
N ILE A 11 -25.26 -0.40 43.04
CA ILE A 11 -24.16 -1.35 42.80
C ILE A 11 -24.28 -2.02 41.41
N LYS A 12 -25.50 -2.28 40.91
CA LYS A 12 -25.73 -2.81 39.55
C LYS A 12 -25.58 -1.75 38.46
N ALA A 13 -25.82 -0.48 38.79
CA ALA A 13 -25.64 0.65 37.93
C ALA A 13 -24.14 0.93 37.76
N LYS A 14 -23.52 0.32 36.74
CA LYS A 14 -22.11 0.59 36.42
C LYS A 14 -21.85 2.11 36.42
N PRO A 15 -20.76 2.56 37.08
CA PRO A 15 -20.44 3.98 37.18
C PRO A 15 -20.38 4.68 35.82
N SER A 16 -20.68 5.98 35.79
CA SER A 16 -20.63 6.80 34.57
C SER A 16 -19.29 6.68 33.82
N TRP A 17 -18.16 6.64 34.54
CA TRP A 17 -16.82 6.50 33.97
C TRP A 17 -16.64 5.29 33.06
N TYR A 18 -17.39 4.20 33.31
CA TYR A 18 -17.33 2.98 32.49
C TYR A 18 -17.86 3.23 31.06
N LYS A 19 -18.83 4.15 30.90
CA LYS A 19 -19.32 4.56 29.58
C LYS A 19 -18.31 5.45 28.87
N ASP A 20 -17.58 6.27 29.60
CA ASP A 20 -16.61 7.23 29.05
C ASP A 20 -15.34 6.53 28.56
N LEU A 21 -14.83 5.54 29.31
CA LEU A 21 -13.66 4.74 28.89
C LEU A 21 -13.88 4.05 27.55
N LYS A 22 -15.09 3.56 27.28
CA LYS A 22 -15.43 2.97 25.98
C LYS A 22 -15.15 3.94 24.84
N TRP A 23 -15.50 5.21 24.99
CA TRP A 23 -15.30 6.22 23.95
C TRP A 23 -13.84 6.65 23.85
N VAL A 24 -13.10 6.69 24.96
CA VAL A 24 -11.65 6.89 24.95
C VAL A 24 -10.98 5.78 24.13
N PHE A 25 -11.25 4.51 24.43
CA PHE A 25 -10.71 3.40 23.65
C PHE A 25 -11.23 3.39 22.21
N GLY A 26 -12.45 3.87 21.96
CA GLY A 26 -12.98 4.04 20.62
C GLY A 26 -12.19 5.06 19.80
N LEU A 27 -11.85 6.21 20.40
CA LEU A 27 -11.06 7.26 19.76
C LEU A 27 -9.64 6.79 19.49
N VAL A 28 -8.99 6.16 20.48
CA VAL A 28 -7.64 5.61 20.32
C VAL A 28 -7.64 4.52 19.25
N PHE A 29 -8.65 3.65 19.24
CA PHE A 29 -8.82 2.63 18.21
C PHE A 29 -9.02 3.25 16.82
N PHE A 30 -9.86 4.28 16.68
CA PHE A 30 -10.08 4.97 15.41
C PHE A 30 -8.78 5.45 14.77
N PHE A 31 -7.95 6.20 15.52
CA PHE A 31 -6.70 6.74 15.01
C PHE A 31 -5.64 5.65 14.81
N SER A 32 -5.43 4.80 15.81
CA SER A 32 -4.41 3.74 15.71
C SER A 32 -4.73 2.76 14.59
N PHE A 33 -6.01 2.40 14.39
CA PHE A 33 -6.40 1.45 13.36
C PHE A 33 -6.28 2.05 11.96
N GLY A 34 -6.69 3.31 11.78
CA GLY A 34 -6.47 4.03 10.52
C GLY A 34 -4.99 4.10 10.14
N LEU A 35 -4.13 4.47 11.09
CA LEU A 35 -2.68 4.48 10.90
C LEU A 35 -2.11 3.08 10.67
N THR A 36 -2.65 2.05 11.32
CA THR A 36 -2.24 0.65 11.12
C THR A 36 -2.50 0.21 9.67
N GLN A 37 -3.65 0.56 9.10
CA GLN A 37 -3.96 0.26 7.70
C GLN A 37 -2.99 0.96 6.74
N LEU A 38 -2.68 2.23 6.98
CA LEU A 38 -1.70 2.98 6.19
C LEU A 38 -0.31 2.36 6.29
N ALA A 39 0.15 2.06 7.50
CA ALA A 39 1.44 1.42 7.74
C ALA A 39 1.52 0.03 7.08
N TYR A 40 0.45 -0.76 7.16
CA TYR A 40 0.37 -2.06 6.50
C TYR A 40 0.49 -1.95 4.97
N ASN A 41 -0.23 -1.00 4.36
CA ASN A 41 -0.12 -0.76 2.92
C ASN A 41 1.29 -0.33 2.54
N PHE A 42 1.94 0.50 3.36
CA PHE A 42 3.33 0.89 3.13
C PHE A 42 4.31 -0.29 3.26
N VAL A 43 4.15 -1.16 4.27
CA VAL A 43 4.92 -2.41 4.40
C VAL A 43 4.74 -3.29 3.16
N TRP A 44 3.53 -3.37 2.63
CA TRP A 44 3.22 -4.18 1.46
C TRP A 44 3.85 -3.65 0.16
N ILE A 45 3.84 -2.32 -0.05
CA ILE A 45 4.50 -1.72 -1.23
C ILE A 45 6.02 -1.85 -1.13
N THR A 46 6.58 -1.74 0.09
CA THR A 46 8.03 -1.79 0.34
C THR A 46 8.60 -3.22 0.46
N GLU A 47 7.76 -4.24 0.26
CA GLU A 47 8.24 -5.64 0.17
C GLU A 47 9.18 -5.78 -1.03
N GLU A 48 10.27 -6.54 -0.88
CA GLU A 48 11.40 -6.55 -1.81
C GLU A 48 11.00 -6.69 -3.28
N GLU A 49 10.24 -7.72 -3.64
CA GLU A 49 9.83 -7.95 -5.02
C GLU A 49 9.04 -6.76 -5.60
N ARG A 50 8.06 -6.23 -4.84
CA ARG A 50 7.21 -5.13 -5.29
C ARG A 50 7.93 -3.81 -5.32
N ALA A 51 8.79 -3.54 -4.33
CA ALA A 51 9.59 -2.34 -4.27
C ALA A 51 10.56 -2.28 -5.46
N ILE A 52 11.24 -3.39 -5.75
CA ILE A 52 12.13 -3.52 -6.91
C ILE A 52 11.35 -3.33 -8.20
N GLU A 53 10.18 -3.97 -8.33
CA GLU A 53 9.33 -3.86 -9.52
C GLU A 53 8.80 -2.43 -9.73
N VAL A 54 8.28 -1.78 -8.68
CA VAL A 54 7.81 -0.38 -8.74
C VAL A 54 8.96 0.55 -9.11
N ASN A 55 10.12 0.43 -8.46
CA ASN A 55 11.29 1.24 -8.80
C ASN A 55 11.76 0.97 -10.24
N ALA A 56 11.76 -0.28 -10.68
CA ALA A 56 12.19 -0.65 -12.03
C ALA A 56 11.22 -0.09 -13.07
N ALA A 57 9.92 -0.16 -12.81
CA ALA A 57 8.90 0.40 -13.69
C ALA A 57 8.94 1.93 -13.73
N LEU A 58 9.22 2.61 -12.61
CA LEU A 58 9.44 4.06 -12.58
C LEU A 58 10.68 4.46 -13.38
N MET A 59 11.80 3.76 -13.20
CA MET A 59 13.02 3.99 -13.99
C MET A 59 12.79 3.75 -15.47
N ALA A 60 12.20 2.60 -15.80
CA ALA A 60 11.82 2.23 -17.16
C ALA A 60 10.98 3.33 -17.80
N ALA A 61 9.92 3.78 -17.14
CA ALA A 61 9.03 4.78 -17.70
C ALA A 61 9.68 6.16 -17.82
N SER A 62 10.67 6.50 -16.97
CA SER A 62 11.42 7.76 -17.04
C SER A 62 12.52 7.78 -18.11
N LEU A 63 13.12 6.63 -18.42
CA LEU A 63 14.28 6.52 -19.31
C LEU A 63 13.93 5.98 -20.71
N SER A 64 12.69 5.51 -20.91
CA SER A 64 12.24 4.93 -22.17
C SER A 64 11.70 5.97 -23.14
N ARG A 65 12.36 6.14 -24.28
CA ARG A 65 11.96 7.11 -25.32
C ARG A 65 10.65 6.72 -26.02
N GLY A 66 10.45 5.43 -26.29
CA GLY A 66 9.23 4.88 -26.92
C GLY A 66 8.10 4.52 -25.95
N GLY A 67 8.27 4.75 -24.64
CA GLY A 67 7.34 4.30 -23.59
C GLY A 67 7.57 2.85 -23.16
N LEU A 68 6.74 2.36 -22.23
CA LEU A 68 6.95 1.04 -21.61
C LEU A 68 6.66 -0.14 -22.55
N ASP A 69 5.83 0.03 -23.57
CA ASP A 69 5.38 -1.06 -24.44
C ASP A 69 6.25 -1.25 -25.71
N ASP A 70 7.35 -0.51 -25.82
CA ASP A 70 8.32 -0.62 -26.90
C ASP A 70 9.64 -1.23 -26.38
N THR A 71 10.11 -2.30 -27.00
CA THR A 71 11.37 -2.96 -26.65
C THR A 71 12.53 -2.58 -27.57
N SER A 72 12.30 -1.74 -28.59
CA SER A 72 13.25 -1.46 -29.68
C SER A 72 14.68 -1.12 -29.19
N ASP A 73 14.81 -0.33 -28.13
CA ASP A 73 16.09 0.02 -27.51
C ASP A 73 16.82 -1.22 -26.94
N ILE A 74 16.09 -2.17 -26.35
CA ILE A 74 16.65 -3.43 -25.81
C ILE A 74 17.08 -4.36 -26.95
N GLU A 75 16.29 -4.46 -28.03
CA GLU A 75 16.73 -5.23 -29.21
C GLU A 75 17.90 -4.56 -29.95
N GLU A 76 18.03 -3.23 -29.89
CA GLU A 76 19.20 -2.52 -30.39
C GLU A 76 20.46 -2.85 -29.57
N VAL A 77 20.37 -2.81 -28.24
CA VAL A 77 21.46 -3.23 -27.35
C VAL A 77 21.89 -4.67 -27.64
N ARG A 78 20.92 -5.58 -27.82
CA ARG A 78 21.20 -6.97 -28.22
C ARG A 78 21.96 -7.04 -29.54
N ARG A 79 21.54 -6.27 -30.56
CA ARG A 79 22.21 -6.22 -31.87
C ARG A 79 23.64 -5.70 -31.74
N MET A 80 23.87 -4.66 -30.94
CA MET A 80 25.20 -4.12 -30.69
C MET A 80 26.13 -5.16 -30.06
N LEU A 81 25.67 -5.89 -29.04
CA LEU A 81 26.47 -6.97 -28.41
C LEU A 81 26.81 -8.11 -29.38
N VAL A 82 25.87 -8.51 -30.22
CA VAL A 82 26.11 -9.53 -31.25
C VAL A 82 27.15 -9.05 -32.29
N GLN A 83 27.14 -7.76 -32.63
CA GLN A 83 28.04 -7.17 -33.62
C GLN A 83 29.44 -6.86 -33.06
N SER A 84 29.55 -6.41 -31.81
CA SER A 84 30.83 -6.11 -31.16
C SER A 84 31.57 -7.38 -30.73
N GLY A 85 30.85 -8.48 -30.52
CA GLY A 85 31.40 -9.70 -29.94
C GLY A 85 31.66 -9.59 -28.43
N GLU A 86 31.12 -8.56 -27.78
CA GLU A 86 31.17 -8.42 -26.33
C GLU A 86 30.04 -9.22 -25.66
N ASP A 87 30.34 -9.80 -24.49
CA ASP A 87 29.36 -10.60 -23.73
C ASP A 87 28.51 -9.78 -22.74
N ARG A 88 28.88 -8.51 -22.53
CA ARG A 88 28.27 -7.62 -21.54
C ARG A 88 28.13 -6.19 -22.05
N PHE A 89 27.02 -5.55 -21.72
CA PHE A 89 26.72 -4.17 -22.04
C PHE A 89 26.59 -3.34 -20.76
N GLN A 90 26.99 -2.08 -20.81
CA GLN A 90 26.81 -1.12 -19.73
C GLN A 90 25.70 -0.13 -20.10
N PRO A 91 24.46 -0.26 -19.56
CA PRO A 91 23.32 0.55 -20.00
C PRO A 91 23.42 2.03 -19.64
N ILE A 92 24.06 2.34 -18.50
CA ILE A 92 24.29 3.70 -18.05
C ILE A 92 25.80 3.92 -17.99
N PRO A 93 26.37 4.72 -18.91
CA PRO A 93 27.79 5.02 -18.90
C PRO A 93 28.23 5.60 -17.55
N GLY A 94 29.30 5.04 -16.98
CA GLY A 94 29.83 5.49 -15.70
C GLY A 94 29.14 4.90 -14.46
N VAL A 95 28.20 3.95 -14.62
CA VAL A 95 27.65 3.13 -13.53
C VAL A 95 28.09 1.68 -13.75
N ASP A 96 28.80 1.10 -12.79
CA ASP A 96 29.35 -0.26 -12.75
C ASP A 96 28.24 -1.33 -12.60
N LEU A 97 27.32 -1.32 -13.56
CA LEU A 97 26.26 -2.29 -13.74
C LEU A 97 26.27 -2.75 -15.17
N PHE A 98 26.54 -4.04 -15.33
CA PHE A 98 26.54 -4.69 -16.63
C PHE A 98 25.33 -5.59 -16.77
N VAL A 99 24.82 -5.68 -17.99
CA VAL A 99 23.81 -6.66 -18.38
C VAL A 99 24.45 -7.57 -19.42
N THR A 100 24.40 -8.86 -19.17
CA THR A 100 24.95 -9.89 -20.07
C THR A 100 24.01 -10.15 -21.24
N LYS A 101 24.57 -10.71 -22.32
CA LYS A 101 23.77 -11.13 -23.47
C LYS A 101 22.67 -12.15 -23.09
N ASP A 102 22.98 -13.09 -22.22
CA ASP A 102 22.02 -14.10 -21.75
C ASP A 102 20.88 -13.47 -20.93
N GLU A 103 21.18 -12.46 -20.11
CA GLU A 103 20.16 -11.69 -19.38
C GLU A 103 19.25 -10.92 -20.34
N ILE A 104 19.80 -10.29 -21.38
CA ILE A 104 19.00 -9.61 -22.41
C ILE A 104 18.11 -10.61 -23.16
N ASP A 105 18.65 -11.76 -23.54
CA ASP A 105 17.88 -12.83 -24.19
C ASP A 105 16.79 -13.40 -23.28
N ALA A 106 17.03 -13.48 -21.97
CA ALA A 106 16.02 -13.88 -20.99
C ALA A 106 14.91 -12.83 -20.85
N VAL A 107 15.30 -11.56 -20.78
CA VAL A 107 14.38 -10.42 -20.69
C VAL A 107 13.48 -10.32 -21.93
N LEU A 108 14.03 -10.50 -23.13
CA LEU A 108 13.26 -10.47 -24.38
C LEU A 108 12.30 -11.66 -24.55
N LYS A 109 12.46 -12.73 -23.76
CA LYS A 109 11.50 -13.85 -23.68
C LYS A 109 10.35 -13.59 -22.71
N SER A 110 10.30 -12.41 -22.08
CA SER A 110 9.22 -12.05 -21.16
C SER A 110 7.86 -12.05 -21.85
N SER A 111 6.81 -12.20 -21.06
CA SER A 111 5.42 -12.34 -21.53
C SER A 111 4.88 -11.11 -22.28
N SER A 112 5.49 -9.94 -22.11
CA SER A 112 5.12 -8.71 -22.82
C SER A 112 6.31 -7.75 -22.96
N PRO A 113 6.30 -6.84 -23.96
CA PRO A 113 7.29 -5.77 -24.11
C PRO A 113 7.48 -4.94 -22.84
N ARG A 114 6.37 -4.62 -22.17
CA ARG A 114 6.35 -3.95 -20.86
C ARG A 114 7.13 -4.69 -19.80
N GLN A 115 6.85 -5.98 -19.67
CA GLN A 115 7.51 -6.80 -18.65
C GLN A 115 9.01 -6.94 -18.94
N ALA A 116 9.38 -7.12 -20.22
CA ALA A 116 10.78 -7.15 -20.63
C ALA A 116 11.49 -5.86 -20.19
N ARG A 117 10.87 -4.71 -20.43
CA ARG A 117 11.45 -3.42 -20.05
C ARG A 117 11.59 -3.25 -18.54
N ILE A 118 10.58 -3.62 -17.76
CA ILE A 118 10.67 -3.60 -16.30
C ILE A 118 11.79 -4.54 -15.82
N ASP A 119 11.86 -5.76 -16.36
CA ASP A 119 12.85 -6.75 -15.98
C ASP A 119 14.29 -6.32 -16.28
N PHE A 120 14.50 -5.62 -17.40
CA PHE A 120 15.78 -4.99 -17.73
C PHE A 120 16.24 -4.01 -16.63
N PHE A 121 15.31 -3.18 -16.11
CA PHE A 121 15.62 -2.20 -15.08
C PHE A 121 15.68 -2.77 -13.65
N LYS A 122 15.26 -4.02 -13.41
CA LYS A 122 15.33 -4.64 -12.07
C LYS A 122 16.76 -4.70 -11.52
N ASN A 123 17.76 -4.89 -12.38
CA ASN A 123 19.17 -4.91 -11.96
C ASN A 123 19.63 -3.58 -11.35
N PHE A 124 19.08 -2.45 -11.82
CA PHE A 124 19.33 -1.11 -11.27
C PHE A 124 18.52 -0.84 -9.99
N SER A 125 17.31 -1.39 -9.90
CA SER A 125 16.46 -1.26 -8.72
C SER A 125 16.93 -2.03 -7.50
N ARG A 126 17.69 -3.13 -7.69
CA ARG A 126 18.19 -3.98 -6.59
C ARG A 126 19.15 -3.24 -5.64
N PRO A 127 20.24 -2.59 -6.12
CA PRO A 127 21.10 -1.77 -5.26
C PRO A 127 20.32 -0.66 -4.54
N LEU A 128 19.42 -0.01 -5.26
CA LEU A 128 18.57 1.05 -4.72
C LEU A 128 17.64 0.53 -3.60
N TYR A 129 17.10 -0.68 -3.72
CA TYR A 129 16.32 -1.29 -2.65
C TYR A 129 17.19 -1.59 -1.43
N LYS A 130 18.32 -2.28 -1.61
CA LYS A 130 19.14 -2.78 -0.51
C LYS A 130 19.78 -1.66 0.31
N GLU A 131 20.34 -0.67 -0.37
CA GLU A 131 21.20 0.36 0.24
C GLU A 131 20.65 1.78 0.06
N GLY A 132 19.50 1.95 -0.59
CA GLY A 132 18.95 3.27 -0.89
C GLY A 132 19.71 3.96 -2.02
N ALA A 133 19.62 5.28 -2.09
CA ALA A 133 20.27 6.09 -3.13
C ALA A 133 21.79 5.88 -3.17
N GLU A 134 22.40 5.65 -2.02
CA GLU A 134 23.84 5.39 -1.85
C GLU A 134 24.28 4.12 -2.57
N GLY A 135 23.45 3.07 -2.57
CA GLY A 135 23.76 1.81 -3.26
C GLY A 135 23.96 2.01 -4.76
N LEU A 136 23.07 2.75 -5.42
CA LEU A 136 23.22 3.04 -6.85
C LEU A 136 24.36 4.04 -7.12
N ALA A 137 24.55 5.04 -6.26
CA ALA A 137 25.63 6.01 -6.39
C ALA A 137 27.02 5.37 -6.19
N SER A 138 27.13 4.34 -5.34
CA SER A 138 28.38 3.63 -5.08
C SER A 138 28.94 2.93 -6.32
N LEU A 139 28.08 2.63 -7.29
CA LEU A 139 28.43 1.97 -8.54
C LEU A 139 29.02 2.94 -9.56
N SER A 140 29.00 4.25 -9.33
CA SER A 140 29.73 5.20 -10.16
C SER A 140 31.06 5.56 -9.54
N ASP A 141 32.05 5.93 -10.34
CA ASP A 141 33.28 6.59 -9.85
C ASP A 141 33.28 8.11 -10.12
N ASP A 142 32.39 8.59 -10.99
CA ASP A 142 32.28 10.02 -11.33
C ASP A 142 31.55 10.79 -10.21
N PRO A 143 32.21 11.76 -9.55
CA PRO A 143 31.58 12.57 -8.51
C PRO A 143 30.32 13.32 -8.98
N LYS A 144 30.27 13.76 -10.24
CA LYS A 144 29.10 14.47 -10.78
C LYS A 144 27.91 13.53 -10.94
N LEU A 145 28.15 12.34 -11.49
CA LEU A 145 27.10 11.33 -11.67
C LEU A 145 26.60 10.81 -10.32
N LYS A 146 27.49 10.60 -9.33
CA LYS A 146 27.10 10.29 -7.94
C LYS A 146 26.11 11.30 -7.39
N GLN A 147 26.42 12.58 -7.52
CA GLN A 147 25.57 13.64 -6.99
C GLN A 147 24.21 13.67 -7.69
N GLN A 148 24.18 13.51 -9.02
CA GLN A 148 22.93 13.40 -9.77
C GLN A 148 22.07 12.21 -9.34
N ILE A 149 22.69 11.04 -9.09
CA ILE A 149 21.98 9.87 -8.60
C ILE A 149 21.41 10.12 -7.20
N LEU A 150 22.18 10.70 -6.29
CA LEU A 150 21.73 10.99 -4.92
C LEU A 150 20.56 11.99 -4.90
N GLU A 151 20.61 13.04 -5.73
CA GLU A 151 19.54 14.04 -5.84
C GLU A 151 18.29 13.46 -6.52
N GLY A 152 18.46 12.65 -7.57
CA GLY A 152 17.36 12.07 -8.33
C GLY A 152 16.69 10.85 -7.68
N ALA A 153 17.42 10.08 -6.87
CA ALA A 153 16.91 8.85 -6.26
C ALA A 153 16.00 9.08 -5.04
N GLY A 154 15.89 10.31 -4.53
CA GLY A 154 15.14 10.62 -3.30
C GLY A 154 13.73 10.00 -3.22
N PRO A 155 12.86 10.17 -4.23
CA PRO A 155 11.53 9.56 -4.25
C PRO A 155 11.55 8.03 -4.33
N LEU A 156 12.52 7.45 -5.04
CA LEU A 156 12.63 5.99 -5.24
C LEU A 156 13.24 5.29 -4.01
N ALA A 157 14.12 5.99 -3.28
CA ALA A 157 14.74 5.51 -2.04
C ALA A 157 13.73 5.37 -0.88
N VAL A 158 12.54 5.96 -1.00
CA VAL A 158 11.42 5.72 -0.07
C VAL A 158 11.09 4.23 0.01
N LEU A 159 11.26 3.49 -1.09
CA LEU A 159 10.98 2.06 -1.17
C LEU A 159 12.15 1.16 -0.72
N SER A 160 13.19 1.71 -0.09
CA SER A 160 14.35 0.95 0.37
C SER A 160 14.04 -0.04 1.51
N TYR A 161 14.92 -1.02 1.68
CA TYR A 161 14.88 -2.03 2.74
C TYR A 161 14.89 -1.41 4.14
N ARG A 162 15.68 -0.34 4.34
CA ARG A 162 15.71 0.41 5.61
C ARG A 162 14.33 0.94 5.96
N ASN A 163 13.62 1.53 4.99
CA ASN A 163 12.29 2.06 5.18
C ASN A 163 11.25 0.95 5.35
N HIS A 164 11.42 -0.19 4.66
CA HIS A 164 10.60 -1.38 4.88
C HIS A 164 10.70 -1.87 6.34
N LEU A 165 11.91 -1.97 6.91
CA LEU A 165 12.10 -2.37 8.30
C LEU A 165 11.49 -1.37 9.28
N LEU A 166 11.64 -0.06 9.03
CA LEU A 166 11.01 0.99 9.83
C LEU A 166 9.49 0.89 9.77
N ALA A 167 8.93 0.73 8.57
CA ALA A 167 7.50 0.54 8.33
C ALA A 167 6.96 -0.67 9.08
N ARG A 168 7.68 -1.81 9.06
CA ARG A 168 7.30 -3.02 9.80
C ARG A 168 7.26 -2.80 11.31
N LYS A 169 8.23 -2.07 11.86
CA LYS A 169 8.25 -1.73 13.29
C LYS A 169 7.06 -0.83 13.66
N ILE A 170 6.82 0.22 12.87
CA ILE A 170 5.68 1.13 13.08
C ILE A 170 4.36 0.36 13.00
N PHE A 171 4.19 -0.46 11.96
CA PHE A 171 3.03 -1.32 11.79
C PHE A 171 2.83 -2.24 13.01
N ALA A 172 3.87 -2.91 13.49
CA ALA A 172 3.76 -3.82 14.63
C ALA A 172 3.29 -3.09 15.90
N VAL A 173 3.86 -1.92 16.21
CA VAL A 173 3.45 -1.11 17.37
C VAL A 173 2.00 -0.66 17.23
N LEU A 174 1.62 -0.11 16.08
CA LEU A 174 0.25 0.37 15.84
C LEU A 174 -0.76 -0.79 15.90
N ALA A 175 -0.44 -1.94 15.33
CA ALA A 175 -1.28 -3.12 15.36
C ALA A 175 -1.54 -3.60 16.79
N VAL A 176 -0.51 -3.62 17.65
CA VAL A 176 -0.65 -3.97 19.07
C VAL A 176 -1.54 -2.96 19.80
N VAL A 177 -1.32 -1.65 19.59
CA VAL A 177 -2.15 -0.58 20.19
C VAL A 177 -3.60 -0.69 19.74
N SER A 178 -3.85 -0.93 18.46
CA SER A 178 -5.19 -1.14 17.91
C SER A 178 -5.85 -2.38 18.48
N ALA A 179 -5.13 -3.50 18.61
CA ALA A 179 -5.67 -4.73 19.19
C ALA A 179 -6.06 -4.55 20.66
N ILE A 180 -5.20 -3.91 21.46
CA ILE A 180 -5.48 -3.58 22.87
C ILE A 180 -6.70 -2.66 22.98
N SER A 181 -6.75 -1.62 22.15
CA SER A 181 -7.85 -0.65 22.15
C SER A 181 -9.17 -1.28 21.73
N LEU A 182 -9.15 -2.16 20.71
CA LEU A 182 -10.31 -2.93 20.28
C LEU A 182 -10.81 -3.87 21.40
N PHE A 183 -9.89 -4.57 22.06
CA PHE A 183 -10.22 -5.46 23.17
C PHE A 183 -10.95 -4.69 24.28
N PHE A 184 -10.41 -3.55 24.73
CA PHE A 184 -11.05 -2.74 25.74
C PHE A 184 -12.36 -2.11 25.25
N LEU A 185 -12.43 -1.66 24.00
CA LEU A 185 -13.67 -1.15 23.39
C LEU A 185 -14.81 -2.19 23.45
N VAL A 186 -14.51 -3.45 23.13
CA VAL A 186 -15.45 -4.58 23.24
C VAL A 186 -15.77 -4.88 24.70
N PHE A 187 -14.77 -4.90 25.57
CA PHE A 187 -14.93 -5.18 27.01
C PHE A 187 -15.84 -4.15 27.71
N PHE A 188 -15.67 -2.87 27.40
CA PHE A 188 -16.48 -1.76 27.94
C PHE A 188 -17.86 -1.65 27.28
N SER A 189 -18.12 -2.39 26.20
CA SER A 189 -19.40 -2.38 25.50
C SER A 189 -20.40 -3.41 26.07
N ARG A 190 -21.70 -3.06 26.06
CA ARG A 190 -22.80 -3.89 26.59
C ARG A 190 -23.66 -4.50 25.48
N ARG A 191 -24.05 -5.78 25.66
CA ARG A 191 -24.93 -6.54 24.74
C ARG A 191 -24.47 -6.38 23.28
N PHE A 192 -25.38 -6.07 22.36
CA PHE A 192 -25.09 -5.85 20.95
C PHE A 192 -24.23 -4.60 20.67
N GLY A 193 -24.06 -3.71 21.65
CA GLY A 193 -23.07 -2.63 21.59
C GLY A 193 -21.62 -3.14 21.44
N ARG A 194 -21.35 -4.39 21.83
CA ARG A 194 -20.04 -5.06 21.68
C ARG A 194 -19.62 -5.27 20.24
N LEU A 195 -20.58 -5.34 19.32
CA LEU A 195 -20.32 -5.54 17.89
C LEU A 195 -20.61 -4.26 17.11
N SER A 196 -21.71 -3.55 17.42
CA SER A 196 -22.08 -2.35 16.66
C SER A 196 -21.06 -1.22 16.79
N VAL A 197 -20.46 -1.02 17.97
CA VAL A 197 -19.54 0.11 18.16
C VAL A 197 -18.20 -0.10 17.46
N PRO A 198 -17.49 -1.23 17.64
CA PRO A 198 -16.31 -1.52 16.83
C PRO A 198 -16.61 -1.49 15.33
N GLY A 199 -17.75 -2.04 14.89
CA GLY A 199 -18.16 -2.02 13.48
C GLY A 199 -18.30 -0.61 12.91
N VAL A 200 -18.94 0.30 13.65
CA VAL A 200 -19.06 1.72 13.25
C VAL A 200 -17.69 2.41 13.20
N ILE A 201 -16.83 2.18 14.18
CA ILE A 201 -15.50 2.81 14.19
C ILE A 201 -14.63 2.30 13.04
N ILE A 202 -14.64 0.98 12.77
CA ILE A 202 -14.00 0.39 11.60
C ILE A 202 -14.51 1.08 10.33
N LEU A 203 -15.84 1.11 10.14
CA LEU A 203 -16.47 1.72 8.96
C LEU A 203 -16.02 3.17 8.74
N ILE A 204 -16.12 4.02 9.76
CA ILE A 204 -15.77 5.45 9.64
C ILE A 204 -14.26 5.61 9.42
N SER A 205 -13.44 4.74 10.02
CA SER A 205 -11.99 4.78 9.84
C SER A 205 -11.54 4.33 8.46
N THR A 206 -12.25 3.42 7.78
CA THR A 206 -11.81 2.83 6.51
C THR A 206 -12.52 3.35 5.27
N LEU A 207 -13.78 3.77 5.40
CA LEU A 207 -14.59 4.19 4.26
C LEU A 207 -14.00 5.38 3.48
N PRO A 208 -13.47 6.45 4.13
CA PRO A 208 -12.83 7.55 3.41
C PRO A 208 -11.62 7.09 2.60
N TRP A 209 -10.81 6.18 3.14
CA TRP A 209 -9.63 5.64 2.45
C TRP A 209 -10.01 4.70 1.32
N PHE A 210 -11.06 3.89 1.48
CA PHE A 210 -11.62 3.10 0.39
C PHE A 210 -12.06 4.01 -0.76
N ALA A 211 -12.85 5.05 -0.47
CA ALA A 211 -13.33 5.97 -1.49
C ALA A 211 -12.16 6.66 -2.22
N LEU A 212 -11.18 7.16 -1.47
CA LEU A 212 -9.98 7.80 -2.04
C LEU A 212 -9.19 6.84 -2.95
N THR A 213 -8.89 5.63 -2.46
CA THR A 213 -8.08 4.65 -3.20
C THR A 213 -8.82 4.05 -4.40
N ALA A 214 -10.14 3.89 -4.31
CA ALA A 214 -10.98 3.51 -5.45
C ALA A 214 -11.00 4.60 -6.54
N LEU A 215 -11.14 5.88 -6.16
CA LEU A 215 -11.08 7.01 -7.09
C LEU A 215 -9.72 7.08 -7.79
N LEU A 216 -8.61 6.93 -7.04
CA LEU A 216 -7.26 6.90 -7.59
C LEU A 216 -7.06 5.69 -8.53
N SER A 217 -7.49 4.50 -8.11
CA SER A 217 -7.40 3.29 -8.94
C SER A 217 -8.16 3.44 -10.26
N PHE A 218 -9.38 3.99 -10.22
CA PHE A 218 -10.17 4.26 -11.41
C PHE A 218 -9.50 5.32 -12.31
N GLY A 219 -9.00 6.41 -11.73
CA GLY A 219 -8.30 7.46 -12.46
C GLY A 219 -7.02 6.95 -13.16
N PHE A 220 -6.24 6.11 -12.48
CA PHE A 220 -5.05 5.49 -13.06
C PHE A 220 -5.41 4.48 -14.15
N ALA A 221 -6.40 3.61 -13.92
CA ALA A 221 -6.86 2.66 -14.94
C ALA A 221 -7.31 3.36 -16.22
N LYS A 222 -8.08 4.46 -16.09
CA LYS A 222 -8.50 5.28 -17.24
C LYS A 222 -7.30 5.88 -17.98
N LYS A 223 -6.32 6.42 -17.27
CA LYS A 223 -5.10 6.97 -17.89
C LYS A 223 -4.28 5.92 -18.61
N VAL A 224 -4.18 4.70 -18.08
CA VAL A 224 -3.48 3.59 -18.75
C VAL A 224 -4.18 3.25 -20.08
N THR A 225 -5.52 3.23 -20.11
CA THR A 225 -6.27 2.94 -21.35
C THR A 225 -6.23 4.06 -22.39
N GLU A 226 -6.02 5.31 -21.96
CA GLU A 226 -5.99 6.50 -22.84
C GLU A 226 -4.57 6.93 -23.22
N ALA A 227 -3.54 6.22 -22.73
CA ALA A 227 -2.14 6.58 -22.96
C ALA A 227 -1.81 6.52 -24.45
N LYS A 228 -1.63 7.69 -25.07
CA LYS A 228 -0.98 7.84 -26.38
C LYS A 228 0.54 7.79 -26.22
N PRO A 229 1.30 7.38 -27.26
CA PRO A 229 2.75 7.47 -27.23
C PRO A 229 3.18 8.89 -26.88
N ILE A 230 4.14 9.01 -25.97
CA ILE A 230 4.65 10.28 -25.46
C ILE A 230 5.29 11.02 -26.65
N SER A 231 4.68 12.10 -27.13
CA SER A 231 5.32 12.99 -28.10
C SER A 231 6.29 13.93 -27.38
N GLU A 232 7.35 14.38 -28.05
CA GLU A 232 8.35 15.29 -27.47
C GLU A 232 7.76 16.61 -26.91
N GLU A 233 6.55 16.99 -27.32
CA GLU A 233 5.82 18.17 -26.81
C GLU A 233 4.97 17.90 -25.55
N THR A 234 5.00 16.68 -25.01
CA THR A 234 4.17 16.33 -23.85
C THR A 234 4.71 17.02 -22.58
N GLU A 235 3.92 17.92 -21.99
CA GLU A 235 4.23 18.56 -20.70
C GLU A 235 4.78 17.55 -19.69
N SER A 236 5.88 17.89 -19.03
CA SER A 236 6.59 17.04 -18.06
C SER A 236 5.67 16.46 -16.96
N MET A 237 4.63 17.21 -16.57
CA MET A 237 3.62 16.78 -15.61
C MET A 237 2.74 15.62 -16.13
N ASN A 238 2.42 15.62 -17.42
CA ASN A 238 1.63 14.55 -18.06
C ASN A 238 2.45 13.26 -18.20
N VAL A 239 3.75 13.38 -18.46
CA VAL A 239 4.68 12.25 -18.48
C VAL A 239 4.76 11.58 -17.11
N VAL A 240 5.01 12.36 -16.05
CA VAL A 240 5.08 11.86 -14.66
C VAL A 240 3.78 11.19 -14.24
N MET A 241 2.63 11.78 -14.58
CA MET A 241 1.33 11.20 -14.22
C MET A 241 0.99 9.93 -15.02
N ASN A 242 1.45 9.82 -16.27
CA ASN A 242 1.28 8.61 -17.09
C ASN A 242 2.21 7.48 -16.62
N VAL A 243 3.44 7.82 -16.22
CA VAL A 243 4.37 6.91 -15.53
C VAL A 243 3.74 6.39 -14.25
N ALA A 244 3.28 7.29 -13.38
CA ALA A 244 2.64 6.94 -12.11
C ALA A 244 1.39 6.07 -12.32
N ALA A 245 0.56 6.37 -13.34
CA ALA A 245 -0.62 5.58 -13.65
C ALA A 245 -0.28 4.14 -14.08
N ASN A 246 0.75 3.95 -14.90
CA ASN A 246 1.18 2.62 -15.35
C ASN A 246 1.77 1.76 -14.23
N VAL A 247 2.41 2.38 -13.24
CA VAL A 247 3.07 1.65 -12.13
C VAL A 247 2.16 1.47 -10.92
N LEU A 248 1.33 2.45 -10.60
CA LEU A 248 0.54 2.47 -9.37
C LEU A 248 -0.89 1.92 -9.54
N ALA A 249 -1.37 1.68 -10.77
CA ALA A 249 -2.72 1.17 -11.00
C ALA A 249 -3.01 -0.13 -10.23
N ASP A 250 -2.14 -1.12 -10.35
CA ASP A 250 -2.30 -2.43 -9.69
C ASP A 250 -2.11 -2.37 -8.17
N PRO A 251 -1.08 -1.68 -7.64
CA PRO A 251 -0.99 -1.37 -6.21
C PRO A 251 -2.25 -0.70 -5.66
N MET A 252 -2.77 0.33 -6.33
CA MET A 252 -3.96 1.05 -5.86
C MET A 252 -5.21 0.19 -5.89
N LYS A 253 -5.39 -0.66 -6.91
CA LYS A 253 -6.49 -1.63 -6.98
C LYS A 253 -6.44 -2.60 -5.80
N THR A 254 -5.26 -3.12 -5.49
CA THR A 254 -5.05 -4.05 -4.37
C THR A 254 -5.30 -3.38 -3.02
N ILE A 255 -4.81 -2.16 -2.83
CA ILE A 255 -5.04 -1.36 -1.62
C ILE A 255 -6.52 -1.05 -1.44
N SER A 256 -7.21 -0.63 -2.52
CA SER A 256 -8.65 -0.40 -2.51
C SER A 256 -9.42 -1.66 -2.11
N GLY A 257 -9.07 -2.82 -2.68
CA GLY A 257 -9.67 -4.10 -2.32
C GLY A 257 -9.51 -4.46 -0.83
N ARG A 258 -8.38 -4.10 -0.20
CA ARG A 258 -8.17 -4.30 1.24
C ARG A 258 -9.04 -3.40 2.09
N TYR A 259 -9.10 -2.11 1.76
CA TYR A 259 -9.98 -1.18 2.46
C TYR A 259 -11.45 -1.59 2.31
N LEU A 260 -11.85 -2.10 1.14
CA LEU A 260 -13.18 -2.67 0.92
C LEU A 260 -13.43 -3.87 1.85
N ALA A 261 -12.50 -4.83 1.90
CA ALA A 261 -12.64 -6.01 2.76
C ALA A 261 -12.80 -5.62 4.24
N VAL A 262 -12.00 -4.68 4.74
CA VAL A 262 -12.11 -4.19 6.13
C VAL A 262 -13.41 -3.41 6.34
N THR A 263 -13.85 -2.62 5.37
CA THR A 263 -15.13 -1.92 5.41
C THR A 263 -16.30 -2.92 5.50
N LEU A 264 -16.26 -4.00 4.73
CA LEU A 264 -17.25 -5.08 4.79
C LEU A 264 -17.26 -5.80 6.15
N VAL A 265 -16.09 -5.97 6.79
CA VAL A 265 -16.03 -6.47 8.18
C VAL A 265 -16.76 -5.51 9.12
N GLY A 266 -16.54 -4.21 9.00
CA GLY A 266 -17.26 -3.19 9.77
C GLY A 266 -18.78 -3.28 9.59
N ILE A 267 -19.25 -3.39 8.35
CA ILE A 267 -20.67 -3.58 8.00
C ILE A 267 -21.21 -4.88 8.60
N GLY A 268 -20.48 -6.00 8.47
CA GLY A 268 -20.87 -7.29 9.01
C GLY A 268 -21.05 -7.27 10.53
N LEU A 269 -20.16 -6.60 11.25
CA LEU A 269 -20.27 -6.41 12.71
C LEU A 269 -21.53 -5.61 13.10
N ILE A 270 -21.85 -4.55 12.33
CA ILE A 270 -23.07 -3.76 12.53
C ILE A 270 -24.32 -4.61 12.25
N ALA A 271 -24.34 -5.34 11.13
CA ALA A 271 -25.44 -6.20 10.75
C ALA A 271 -25.71 -7.27 11.82
N MET A 272 -24.68 -7.99 12.27
CA MET A 272 -24.79 -8.96 13.37
C MET A 272 -25.35 -8.34 14.65
N ALA A 273 -24.97 -7.11 14.96
CA ALA A 273 -25.51 -6.40 16.11
C ALA A 273 -27.00 -6.06 15.95
N ILE A 274 -27.43 -5.67 14.75
CA ILE A 274 -28.85 -5.38 14.44
C ILE A 274 -29.68 -6.66 14.50
N PHE A 275 -29.25 -7.73 13.81
CA PHE A 275 -29.92 -9.02 13.83
C PHE A 275 -30.08 -9.54 15.25
N GLY A 276 -29.00 -9.52 16.05
CA GLY A 276 -29.08 -9.95 17.43
C GLY A 276 -30.07 -9.13 18.26
N ARG A 277 -30.13 -7.80 18.07
CA ARG A 277 -31.14 -6.94 18.73
C ARG A 277 -32.55 -7.34 18.34
N ALA A 278 -32.79 -7.58 17.05
CA ALA A 278 -34.10 -7.96 16.52
C ALA A 278 -34.55 -9.31 17.07
N THR A 279 -33.70 -10.34 17.03
CA THR A 279 -33.99 -11.67 17.58
C THR A 279 -34.32 -11.58 19.06
N LEU A 280 -33.54 -10.82 19.84
CA LEU A 280 -33.77 -10.66 21.27
C LEU A 280 -35.06 -9.89 21.57
N ALA A 281 -35.45 -8.93 20.72
CA ALA A 281 -36.73 -8.24 20.82
C ALA A 281 -37.91 -9.18 20.51
N ILE A 282 -37.80 -10.01 19.48
CA ILE A 282 -38.81 -11.02 19.12
C ILE A 282 -38.98 -12.04 20.25
N VAL A 283 -37.89 -12.61 20.76
CA VAL A 283 -37.94 -13.57 21.88
C VAL A 283 -38.59 -12.97 23.11
N ARG A 284 -38.29 -11.69 23.43
CA ARG A 284 -38.95 -10.99 24.55
C ARG A 284 -40.43 -10.73 24.31
N LYS A 285 -40.84 -10.47 23.07
CA LYS A 285 -42.24 -10.29 22.69
C LYS A 285 -43.01 -11.60 22.84
N ILE A 286 -42.46 -12.71 22.34
CA ILE A 286 -43.05 -14.06 22.45
C ILE A 286 -43.18 -14.51 23.91
N ARG A 287 -42.16 -14.28 24.75
CA ARG A 287 -42.23 -14.60 26.19
C ARG A 287 -43.21 -13.72 27.00
N ARG A 288 -43.70 -12.62 26.42
CA ARG A 288 -44.65 -11.70 27.08
C ARG A 288 -46.09 -11.89 26.63
N THR A 289 -46.33 -12.66 25.58
CA THR A 289 -47.67 -13.13 25.22
C THR A 289 -47.99 -14.36 26.08
N PRO A 290 -49.10 -14.34 26.85
CA PRO A 290 -49.51 -15.43 27.74
C PRO A 290 -49.90 -16.70 26.98
#